data_AF-A0A7S4Q4A3-F1
#
_entry.id   AF-A0A7S4Q4A3-F1
#
_cell.length_a   1.000
_cell.length_b   1.000
_cell.length_c   1.000
_cell.angle_alpha   90.00
_cell.angle_beta   90.00
_cell.angle_gamma   90.00
#
_symmetry.space_group_name_H-M   'P 1'
#
loop_
_entity.id
_entity.type
_entity.pdbx_description
1 polymer ?
#
loop_
_entity_poly.entity_id
_entity_poly.type
_entity_poly.pdbx_seq_one_letter_code
_entity_poly.pdbx_strand_id
1 'polypeptide(L)'
;SQTLATLAPSGGLFVFAVSAEGVAGTHGGLLVPEAVPVSLPFNGTPLLTSPPAGASTVSRDARIVLWFGEEVRLGRGVGPRVLDLNTSMDIPVALEIRRHVLILRPEAPLTPGRAYVVDFDGGPPSIRNGAPAQGFRGGTDLHFTVSHDTTPPTVTSVYPSGTVVEPWTAVMLTMSEEVLAGTGSLELRCAAGRSFSLPVSAATITGRRCLFRPGAWLSGGQVYVLSAPRGLLRDAAGNALAGSPELGSFAVLSGSESSAPDGYSGRAFALGRQAGGPLPAGPEAEAAPPVFVSMHPPAGATDVPTRGANVAILFSEPVEVNSTEDISILDSQGNAVFVANRTNVVLLHNGLRLNTAEAVEFVPGGEYTVSVAPCAVQDLAGDCAPAVRAGFRCLEGRPDSRAPVLLLVAPAPGGLGAGALGGDALDLWFSEPVRFGDGSA
;
A
#
# COMPACT_ATOMS: atom_id res chain seq x y z
N SER A 1 0.13 -62.13 -44.85
CA SER A 1 -0.67 -61.84 -43.64
C SER A 1 0.04 -60.74 -42.87
N GLN A 2 -0.58 -59.57 -42.70
CA GLN A 2 -0.01 -58.52 -41.86
C GLN A 2 -0.57 -58.69 -40.45
N THR A 3 0.29 -59.04 -39.50
CA THR A 3 -0.05 -59.06 -38.08
C THR A 3 0.15 -57.65 -37.55
N LEU A 4 -0.94 -56.92 -37.30
CA LEU A 4 -0.90 -55.66 -36.54
C LEU A 4 -0.62 -56.00 -35.07
N ALA A 5 0.55 -55.59 -34.56
CA ALA A 5 0.77 -55.51 -33.13
C ALA A 5 0.50 -54.07 -32.68
N THR A 6 -0.58 -53.87 -31.93
CA THR A 6 -0.92 -52.60 -31.29
C THR A 6 -0.31 -52.57 -29.90
N LEU A 7 0.50 -51.55 -29.61
CA LEU A 7 0.90 -51.19 -28.25
C LEU A 7 0.92 -49.65 -28.13
N ALA A 8 0.13 -49.14 -27.21
CA ALA A 8 0.20 -47.80 -26.63
C ALA A 8 -0.10 -47.97 -25.11
N PRO A 9 0.38 -47.11 -24.19
CA PRO A 9 0.61 -45.68 -24.41
C PRO A 9 1.90 -45.11 -23.77
N SER A 10 2.74 -44.51 -24.61
CA SER A 10 3.53 -43.33 -24.24
C SER A 10 4.19 -42.79 -25.50
N GLY A 11 3.67 -41.66 -26.02
CA GLY A 11 4.36 -40.76 -26.94
C GLY A 11 5.02 -41.37 -28.18
N GLY A 12 4.29 -41.36 -29.31
CA GLY A 12 4.87 -41.49 -30.65
C GLY A 12 4.24 -42.64 -31.46
N LEU A 13 3.50 -42.29 -32.51
CA LEU A 13 3.06 -43.24 -33.53
C LEU A 13 4.25 -43.54 -34.45
N PHE A 14 4.84 -44.72 -34.34
CA PHE A 14 5.89 -45.18 -35.26
C PHE A 14 5.27 -46.08 -36.33
N VAL A 15 5.28 -45.63 -37.59
CA VAL A 15 4.89 -46.44 -38.75
C VAL A 15 6.14 -46.80 -39.53
N PHE A 16 6.45 -48.09 -39.63
CA PHE A 16 7.56 -48.60 -40.44
C PHE A 16 7.02 -49.16 -41.76
N ALA A 17 7.51 -48.67 -42.89
CA ALA A 17 7.36 -49.32 -44.19
C ALA A 17 8.68 -49.99 -44.57
N VAL A 18 8.68 -51.31 -44.79
CA VAL A 18 9.85 -52.06 -45.25
C VAL A 18 9.70 -52.30 -46.75
N SER A 19 10.59 -51.72 -47.56
CA SER A 19 10.76 -52.13 -48.96
C SER A 19 11.80 -53.24 -49.03
N ALA A 20 11.45 -54.36 -49.65
CA ALA A 20 12.32 -55.50 -49.83
C ALA A 20 12.90 -55.50 -51.25
N GLU A 21 14.10 -54.96 -51.44
CA GLU A 21 14.98 -55.34 -52.54
C GLU A 21 16.43 -55.40 -52.03
N GLY A 22 17.04 -56.57 -52.17
CA GLY A 22 18.37 -56.87 -51.66
C GLY A 22 19.45 -56.84 -52.73
N VAL A 23 20.68 -56.54 -52.31
CA VAL A 23 21.91 -57.05 -52.92
C VAL A 23 22.89 -57.37 -51.79
N ALA A 24 23.43 -58.59 -51.80
CA ALA A 24 24.35 -59.11 -50.80
C ALA A 24 25.76 -58.48 -50.95
N GLY A 25 26.38 -58.07 -49.83
CA GLY A 25 27.84 -57.89 -49.79
C GLY A 25 28.42 -56.62 -49.17
N THR A 26 27.63 -55.74 -48.57
CA THR A 26 28.16 -54.62 -47.76
C THR A 26 27.42 -54.54 -46.45
N HIS A 27 28.11 -54.21 -45.36
CA HIS A 27 27.48 -53.84 -44.09
C HIS A 27 26.55 -52.65 -44.35
N GLY A 28 25.28 -52.93 -44.62
CA GLY A 28 24.23 -51.94 -44.74
C GLY A 28 24.05 -51.31 -43.37
N GLY A 29 24.64 -50.13 -43.18
CA GLY A 29 24.24 -49.28 -42.07
C GLY A 29 22.74 -49.07 -42.17
N LEU A 30 22.01 -49.40 -41.11
CA LEU A 30 20.65 -48.91 -40.92
C LEU A 30 20.77 -47.39 -40.87
N LEU A 31 20.53 -46.72 -41.99
CA LEU A 31 20.20 -45.30 -41.96
C LEU A 31 18.89 -45.23 -41.19
N VAL A 32 18.98 -44.96 -39.89
CA VAL A 32 17.86 -44.36 -39.17
C VAL A 32 17.77 -42.96 -39.76
N PRO A 33 16.82 -42.65 -40.67
CA PRO A 33 16.60 -41.26 -41.01
C PRO A 33 16.35 -40.57 -39.67
N GLU A 34 17.17 -39.57 -39.37
CA GLU A 34 17.00 -38.73 -38.19
C GLU A 34 15.52 -38.38 -38.13
N ALA A 35 14.82 -38.86 -37.09
CA ALA A 35 13.39 -38.70 -36.99
C ALA A 35 13.15 -37.19 -36.93
N VAL A 36 12.73 -36.61 -38.06
CA VAL A 36 12.31 -35.21 -38.08
C VAL A 36 11.19 -35.14 -37.06
N PRO A 37 11.37 -34.41 -35.94
CA PRO A 37 10.33 -34.33 -34.95
C PRO A 37 9.07 -33.83 -35.67
N VAL A 38 7.97 -34.59 -35.56
CA VAL A 38 6.68 -34.15 -36.10
C VAL A 38 6.31 -32.91 -35.30
N SER A 39 6.60 -31.74 -35.86
CA SER A 39 6.15 -30.47 -35.33
C SER A 39 4.64 -30.48 -35.46
N LEU A 40 3.92 -30.64 -34.35
CA LEU A 40 2.49 -30.35 -34.32
C LEU A 40 2.29 -28.89 -34.80
N PRO A 41 1.20 -28.61 -35.54
CA PRO A 41 0.91 -27.26 -35.97
C PRO A 41 0.69 -26.37 -34.74
N PHE A 42 1.26 -25.16 -34.76
CA PHE A 42 1.08 -24.16 -33.71
C PHE A 42 -0.42 -23.84 -33.56
N ASN A 43 -0.97 -24.01 -32.35
CA ASN A 43 -2.32 -23.57 -32.04
C ASN A 43 -2.29 -22.12 -31.54
N GLY A 44 -2.61 -21.19 -32.43
CA GLY A 44 -2.68 -19.77 -32.09
C GLY A 44 -3.99 -19.32 -31.47
N THR A 45 -4.89 -20.23 -31.12
CA THR A 45 -6.07 -19.88 -30.32
C THR A 45 -5.66 -19.78 -28.84
N PRO A 46 -5.88 -18.64 -28.18
CA PRO A 46 -5.63 -18.51 -26.75
C PRO A 46 -6.56 -19.44 -25.96
N LEU A 47 -6.03 -20.08 -24.90
CA LEU A 47 -6.80 -20.84 -23.93
C LEU A 47 -7.63 -19.93 -23.02
N LEU A 48 -7.14 -18.71 -22.78
CA LEU A 48 -7.79 -17.72 -21.94
C LEU A 48 -7.40 -16.32 -22.40
N THR A 49 -8.30 -15.36 -22.17
CA THR A 49 -8.07 -13.95 -22.49
C THR A 49 -8.52 -13.04 -21.35
N SER A 50 -7.82 -11.93 -21.19
CA SER A 50 -8.20 -10.84 -20.31
C SER A 50 -8.04 -9.53 -21.09
N PRO A 51 -9.09 -8.77 -21.36
CA PRO A 51 -10.48 -9.05 -20.99
C PRO A 51 -11.03 -10.37 -21.59
N PRO A 52 -12.06 -10.99 -21.00
CA PRO A 52 -12.78 -12.08 -21.64
C PRO A 52 -13.38 -11.62 -22.97
N ALA A 53 -13.42 -12.52 -23.96
CA ALA A 53 -14.11 -12.26 -25.22
C ALA A 53 -15.59 -11.87 -24.97
N GLY A 54 -16.04 -10.78 -25.60
CA GLY A 54 -17.38 -10.22 -25.43
C GLY A 54 -17.59 -9.32 -24.21
N ALA A 55 -16.56 -9.05 -23.39
CA ALA A 55 -16.70 -8.18 -22.21
C ALA A 55 -17.12 -6.75 -22.60
N SER A 56 -18.06 -6.15 -21.85
CA SER A 56 -18.67 -4.85 -22.19
C SER A 56 -18.34 -3.70 -21.23
N THR A 57 -17.71 -3.99 -20.10
CA THR A 57 -17.35 -3.03 -19.04
C THR A 57 -15.84 -2.91 -18.87
N VAL A 58 -15.10 -3.10 -19.95
CA VAL A 58 -13.63 -3.11 -19.90
C VAL A 58 -13.09 -1.74 -19.49
N SER A 59 -12.09 -1.73 -18.62
CA SER A 59 -11.38 -0.52 -18.24
C SER A 59 -10.71 0.12 -19.44
N ARG A 60 -10.77 1.45 -19.54
CA ARG A 60 -10.03 2.19 -20.58
C ARG A 60 -8.51 2.03 -20.52
N ASP A 61 -7.99 1.61 -19.37
CA ASP A 61 -6.56 1.35 -19.15
C ASP A 61 -6.23 -0.16 -19.20
N ALA A 62 -7.18 -0.98 -19.68
CA ALA A 62 -7.03 -2.42 -19.69
C ALA A 62 -5.81 -2.85 -20.53
N ARG A 63 -5.04 -3.78 -19.95
CA ARG A 63 -4.09 -4.59 -20.71
C ARG A 63 -4.82 -5.77 -21.31
N ILE A 64 -4.36 -6.18 -22.48
CA ILE A 64 -4.93 -7.31 -23.19
C ILE A 64 -3.92 -8.45 -23.08
N VAL A 65 -4.32 -9.51 -22.40
CA VAL A 65 -3.47 -10.65 -22.06
C VAL A 65 -4.08 -11.90 -22.67
N LEU A 66 -3.26 -12.66 -23.39
CA LEU A 66 -3.63 -13.90 -24.03
C LEU A 66 -2.72 -15.00 -23.50
N TRP A 67 -3.33 -16.08 -22.98
CA TRP A 67 -2.62 -17.27 -22.52
C TRP A 67 -2.77 -18.38 -23.54
N PHE A 68 -1.67 -19.00 -23.94
CA PHE A 68 -1.63 -20.05 -24.94
C PHE A 68 -1.23 -21.38 -24.31
N GLY A 69 -1.57 -22.49 -24.98
CA GLY A 69 -1.17 -23.83 -24.53
C GLY A 69 0.30 -24.16 -24.77
N GLU A 70 1.02 -23.32 -25.53
CA GLU A 70 2.40 -23.54 -25.93
C GLU A 70 3.21 -22.23 -25.99
N GLU A 71 4.52 -22.34 -26.24
CA GLU A 71 5.40 -21.18 -26.36
C GLU A 71 5.04 -20.31 -27.56
N VAL A 72 4.90 -19.02 -27.28
CA VAL A 72 4.62 -17.98 -28.26
C VAL A 72 5.86 -17.13 -28.46
N ARG A 73 6.17 -16.85 -29.72
CA ARG A 73 7.18 -15.88 -30.14
C ARG A 73 6.57 -14.99 -31.20
N LEU A 74 7.07 -13.75 -31.31
CA LEU A 74 6.73 -12.91 -32.45
C LEU A 74 7.22 -13.58 -33.73
N GLY A 75 6.34 -13.60 -34.74
CA GLY A 75 6.72 -14.01 -36.09
C GLY A 75 7.48 -12.91 -36.82
N ARG A 76 7.67 -13.10 -38.13
CA ARG A 76 8.42 -12.14 -38.99
C ARG A 76 7.51 -11.16 -39.74
N GLY A 77 6.19 -11.29 -39.62
CA GLY A 77 5.24 -10.37 -40.25
C GLY A 77 4.82 -9.23 -39.34
N VAL A 78 3.72 -8.56 -39.70
CA VAL A 78 3.11 -7.53 -38.86
C VAL A 78 2.61 -8.20 -37.58
N GLY A 79 3.02 -7.64 -36.44
CA GLY A 79 2.71 -8.18 -35.13
C GLY A 79 1.22 -8.11 -34.79
N PRO A 80 0.82 -8.74 -33.68
CA PRO A 80 -0.52 -8.60 -33.12
C PRO A 80 -0.89 -7.13 -32.92
N ARG A 81 -2.12 -6.76 -33.27
CA ARG A 81 -2.63 -5.39 -33.15
C ARG A 81 -3.98 -5.36 -32.43
N VAL A 82 -4.34 -4.18 -31.98
CA VAL A 82 -5.67 -3.90 -31.43
C VAL A 82 -6.36 -2.95 -32.39
N LEU A 83 -7.49 -3.37 -32.94
CA LEU A 83 -8.25 -2.57 -33.90
C LEU A 83 -9.44 -1.92 -33.19
N ASP A 84 -9.63 -0.63 -33.40
CA ASP A 84 -10.85 0.09 -33.02
C ASP A 84 -11.94 -0.20 -34.05
N LEU A 85 -12.98 -0.96 -33.66
CA LEU A 85 -14.04 -1.37 -34.57
C LEU A 85 -14.97 -0.23 -34.99
N ASN A 86 -14.98 0.89 -34.25
CA ASN A 86 -15.79 2.05 -34.60
C ASN A 86 -15.13 2.90 -35.69
N THR A 87 -13.80 2.93 -35.75
CA THR A 87 -13.04 3.74 -36.71
C THR A 87 -12.26 2.92 -37.74
N SER A 88 -12.16 1.60 -37.54
CA SER A 88 -11.29 0.69 -38.32
C SER A 88 -9.82 1.12 -38.31
N MET A 89 -9.36 1.74 -37.22
CA MET A 89 -8.00 2.23 -37.06
C MET A 89 -7.24 1.39 -36.04
N ASP A 90 -5.96 1.16 -36.32
CA ASP A 90 -5.06 0.45 -35.40
C ASP A 90 -4.77 1.31 -34.16
N ILE A 91 -4.84 0.69 -32.99
CA ILE A 91 -4.41 1.26 -31.71
C ILE A 91 -2.95 0.89 -31.47
N PRO A 92 -2.06 1.88 -31.26
CA PRO A 92 -0.68 1.62 -30.87
C PRO A 92 -0.61 0.82 -29.57
N VAL A 93 0.14 -0.28 -29.61
CA VAL A 93 0.34 -1.18 -28.47
C VAL A 93 1.80 -1.57 -28.30
N ALA A 94 2.27 -1.55 -27.06
CA ALA A 94 3.52 -2.19 -26.68
C ALA A 94 3.28 -3.70 -26.44
N LEU A 95 4.12 -4.54 -27.05
CA LEU A 95 4.03 -6.00 -26.97
C LEU A 95 5.03 -6.55 -25.95
N GLU A 96 4.59 -7.49 -25.12
CA GLU A 96 5.43 -8.24 -24.19
C GLU A 96 5.07 -9.74 -24.28
N ILE A 97 6.08 -10.61 -24.35
CA ILE A 97 5.91 -12.07 -24.38
C ILE A 97 6.60 -12.69 -23.16
N ARG A 98 5.89 -13.58 -22.47
CA ARG A 98 6.41 -14.40 -21.38
C ARG A 98 6.07 -15.87 -21.62
N ARG A 99 6.92 -16.54 -22.41
CA ARG A 99 6.79 -17.96 -22.79
C ARG A 99 5.42 -18.30 -23.38
N HIS A 100 4.40 -18.59 -22.57
CA HIS A 100 3.03 -18.92 -23.00
C HIS A 100 2.06 -17.74 -22.96
N VAL A 101 2.53 -16.53 -22.61
CA VAL A 101 1.66 -15.34 -22.44
C VAL A 101 2.08 -14.24 -23.40
N LEU A 102 1.11 -13.69 -24.14
CA LEU A 102 1.25 -12.46 -24.91
C LEU A 102 0.48 -11.34 -24.23
N ILE A 103 1.11 -10.19 -24.05
CA ILE A 103 0.52 -9.00 -23.46
C ILE A 103 0.60 -7.88 -24.49
N LEU A 104 -0.55 -7.29 -24.84
CA LEU A 104 -0.67 -6.06 -25.60
C LEU A 104 -1.07 -4.94 -24.64
N ARG A 105 -0.26 -3.89 -24.57
CA ARG A 105 -0.50 -2.72 -23.73
C ARG A 105 -0.80 -1.51 -24.62
N PRO A 106 -2.04 -1.01 -24.67
CA PRO A 106 -2.33 0.27 -25.32
C PRO A 106 -1.38 1.37 -24.83
N GLU A 107 -0.79 2.12 -25.76
CA GLU A 107 0.14 3.21 -25.42
C GLU A 107 -0.58 4.46 -24.91
N ALA A 108 -1.88 4.56 -25.22
CA ALA A 108 -2.79 5.57 -24.70
C ALA A 108 -4.06 4.91 -24.17
N PRO A 109 -4.79 5.55 -23.24
CA PRO A 109 -6.07 5.03 -22.77
C PRO A 109 -7.03 4.81 -23.94
N LEU A 110 -7.68 3.65 -23.95
CA LEU A 110 -8.73 3.34 -24.92
C LEU A 110 -9.90 4.31 -24.77
N THR A 111 -10.68 4.47 -25.83
CA THR A 111 -11.79 5.42 -25.84
C THR A 111 -13.04 4.79 -25.23
N PRO A 112 -13.67 5.41 -24.21
CA PRO A 112 -14.93 4.96 -23.64
C PRO A 112 -16.04 4.73 -24.68
N GLY A 113 -16.81 3.66 -24.51
CA GLY A 113 -17.93 3.27 -25.39
C GLY A 113 -17.54 2.70 -26.74
N ARG A 114 -16.24 2.53 -27.03
CA ARG A 114 -15.78 1.91 -28.27
C ARG A 114 -15.57 0.41 -28.11
N ALA A 115 -15.76 -0.30 -29.21
CA ALA A 115 -15.47 -1.73 -29.33
C ALA A 115 -14.10 -1.92 -29.99
N TYR A 116 -13.35 -2.89 -29.47
CA TYR A 116 -12.02 -3.24 -29.92
C TYR A 116 -11.94 -4.74 -30.20
N VAL A 117 -11.06 -5.13 -31.11
CA VAL A 117 -10.74 -6.54 -31.37
C VAL A 117 -9.23 -6.73 -31.41
N VAL A 118 -8.75 -7.86 -30.90
CA VAL A 118 -7.37 -8.29 -31.15
C VAL A 118 -7.30 -8.98 -32.49
N ASP A 119 -6.46 -8.43 -33.35
CA ASP A 119 -6.30 -8.90 -34.70
C ASP A 119 -4.86 -9.35 -34.97
N PHE A 120 -4.72 -10.47 -35.67
CA PHE A 120 -3.45 -11.02 -36.15
C PHE A 120 -3.39 -11.00 -37.69
N ASP A 121 -4.35 -10.38 -38.37
CA ASP A 121 -4.39 -10.25 -39.83
C ASP A 121 -3.58 -9.05 -40.35
N GLY A 122 -2.26 -9.14 -40.22
CA GLY A 122 -1.33 -8.10 -40.69
C GLY A 122 -0.31 -8.53 -41.77
N GLY A 123 -0.17 -9.81 -42.11
CA GLY A 123 0.83 -10.29 -43.07
C GLY A 123 1.37 -11.69 -42.73
N PRO A 124 2.68 -12.00 -42.98
CA PRO A 124 3.30 -13.25 -42.52
C PRO A 124 3.01 -13.52 -41.03
N PRO A 125 3.11 -14.76 -40.52
CA PRO A 125 2.56 -15.12 -39.22
C PRO A 125 2.91 -14.11 -38.12
N SER A 126 1.90 -13.61 -37.40
CA SER A 126 2.08 -12.60 -36.35
C SER A 126 2.69 -13.21 -35.09
N ILE A 127 2.34 -14.47 -34.81
CA ILE A 127 2.94 -15.28 -33.74
C ILE A 127 3.27 -16.70 -34.25
N ARG A 128 4.17 -17.37 -33.55
CA ARG A 128 4.64 -18.74 -33.86
C ARG A 128 5.13 -19.43 -32.60
N ASN A 129 5.32 -20.75 -32.67
CA ASN A 129 6.22 -21.44 -31.76
C ASN A 129 7.67 -21.39 -32.28
N GLY A 130 8.60 -22.01 -31.56
CA GLY A 130 10.02 -22.05 -31.95
C GLY A 130 10.30 -22.73 -33.31
N ALA A 131 9.31 -23.35 -33.97
CA ALA A 131 9.47 -23.98 -35.27
C ALA A 131 9.41 -22.97 -36.43
N PRO A 132 10.31 -23.05 -37.44
CA PRO A 132 10.50 -21.99 -38.43
C PRO A 132 9.38 -21.82 -39.48
N ALA A 133 8.41 -22.74 -39.57
CA ALA A 133 7.40 -22.75 -40.66
C ALA A 133 5.93 -22.70 -40.18
N GLN A 134 5.66 -22.71 -38.87
CA GLN A 134 4.30 -22.75 -38.33
C GLN A 134 4.01 -21.46 -37.54
N GLY A 135 2.90 -20.79 -37.85
CA GLY A 135 2.49 -19.61 -37.11
C GLY A 135 1.05 -19.20 -37.39
N PHE A 136 0.47 -18.45 -36.48
CA PHE A 136 -0.92 -18.04 -36.51
C PHE A 136 -1.11 -16.70 -37.22
N ARG A 137 -2.23 -16.64 -37.93
CA ARG A 137 -2.82 -15.50 -38.65
C ARG A 137 -4.34 -15.65 -38.56
N GLY A 138 -5.06 -14.54 -38.51
CA GLY A 138 -6.52 -14.54 -38.37
C GLY A 138 -7.00 -13.55 -37.29
N GLY A 139 -8.22 -13.07 -37.47
CA GLY A 139 -8.98 -12.47 -36.37
C GLY A 139 -9.14 -13.46 -35.20
N THR A 140 -9.14 -12.93 -33.98
CA THR A 140 -9.59 -13.70 -32.81
C THR A 140 -11.02 -13.30 -32.46
N ASP A 141 -11.74 -14.19 -31.79
CA ASP A 141 -13.03 -13.84 -31.19
C ASP A 141 -12.89 -12.89 -29.99
N LEU A 142 -11.67 -12.43 -29.66
CA LEU A 142 -11.40 -11.47 -28.59
C LEU A 142 -11.80 -10.06 -29.03
N HIS A 143 -13.10 -9.83 -29.03
CA HIS A 143 -13.70 -8.50 -29.06
C HIS A 143 -14.09 -8.07 -27.66
N PHE A 144 -14.02 -6.78 -27.36
CA PHE A 144 -14.47 -6.23 -26.09
C PHE A 144 -14.88 -4.76 -26.26
N THR A 145 -15.72 -4.25 -25.36
CA THR A 145 -16.17 -2.86 -25.34
C THR A 145 -15.68 -2.19 -24.07
N VAL A 146 -15.10 -1.00 -24.24
CA VAL A 146 -14.69 -0.14 -23.12
C VAL A 146 -15.93 0.52 -22.52
N SER A 147 -16.03 0.55 -21.20
CA SER A 147 -17.17 1.15 -20.51
C SER A 147 -17.41 2.60 -20.98
N HIS A 148 -18.67 2.97 -21.19
CA HIS A 148 -19.11 4.34 -21.52
C HIS A 148 -19.75 5.05 -20.32
N ASP A 149 -19.59 4.46 -19.13
CA ASP A 149 -20.13 5.04 -17.91
C ASP A 149 -19.62 6.48 -17.74
N THR A 150 -20.50 7.36 -17.29
CA THR A 150 -20.20 8.76 -16.99
C THR A 150 -20.49 9.10 -15.52
N THR A 151 -20.97 8.12 -14.74
CA THR A 151 -21.29 8.27 -13.32
C THR A 151 -20.02 8.06 -12.51
N PRO A 152 -19.57 9.04 -11.71
CA PRO A 152 -18.42 8.83 -10.83
C PRO A 152 -18.73 7.87 -9.67
N PRO A 153 -17.73 7.09 -9.21
CA PRO A 153 -17.89 6.30 -8.01
C PRO A 153 -18.05 7.20 -6.78
N THR A 154 -18.86 6.76 -5.82
CA THR A 154 -19.10 7.43 -4.54
C THR A 154 -18.76 6.51 -3.37
N VAL A 155 -18.40 7.07 -2.21
CA VAL A 155 -18.15 6.28 -1.00
C VAL A 155 -19.49 5.96 -0.34
N THR A 156 -19.84 4.69 -0.23
CA THR A 156 -21.09 4.24 0.42
C THR A 156 -20.91 3.96 1.91
N SER A 157 -19.70 3.57 2.33
CA SER A 157 -19.37 3.41 3.75
C SER A 157 -17.87 3.47 4.02
N VAL A 158 -17.52 3.85 5.25
CA VAL A 158 -16.16 3.92 5.78
C VAL A 158 -16.06 3.00 7.00
N TYR A 159 -14.98 2.24 7.06
CA TYR A 159 -14.55 1.52 8.27
C TYR A 159 -13.11 1.93 8.60
N PRO A 160 -12.74 2.08 9.88
CA PRO A 160 -13.60 1.93 11.06
C PRO A 160 -14.48 3.17 11.27
N SER A 161 -15.44 3.04 12.19
CA SER A 161 -16.27 4.14 12.69
C SER A 161 -16.53 3.96 14.19
N GLY A 162 -16.93 5.03 14.87
CA GLY A 162 -17.25 5.02 16.30
C GLY A 162 -16.11 5.50 17.21
N THR A 163 -16.20 5.20 18.51
CA THR A 163 -15.39 5.88 19.56
C THR A 163 -14.35 5.01 20.24
N VAL A 164 -14.25 3.73 19.88
CA VAL A 164 -13.37 2.76 20.53
C VAL A 164 -12.68 1.93 19.45
N VAL A 165 -11.84 2.55 18.63
CA VAL A 165 -11.17 1.88 17.51
C VAL A 165 -9.74 1.51 17.87
N GLU A 166 -9.30 0.32 17.54
CA GLU A 166 -7.98 -0.18 17.90
C GLU A 166 -6.86 0.63 17.21
N PRO A 167 -5.74 0.93 17.90
CA PRO A 167 -4.65 1.74 17.36
C PRO A 167 -4.00 1.19 16.08
N TRP A 168 -4.10 -0.11 15.81
CA TRP A 168 -3.50 -0.77 14.63
C TRP A 168 -4.48 -0.98 13.48
N THR A 169 -5.69 -0.41 13.55
CA THR A 169 -6.74 -0.59 12.54
C THR A 169 -6.28 -0.19 11.14
N ALA A 170 -6.75 -0.95 10.15
CA ALA A 170 -6.75 -0.50 8.76
C ALA A 170 -8.01 0.31 8.45
N VAL A 171 -8.00 1.08 7.36
CA VAL A 171 -9.16 1.84 6.87
C VAL A 171 -9.69 1.22 5.59
N MET A 172 -10.98 0.94 5.54
CA MET A 172 -11.67 0.43 4.36
C MET A 172 -12.68 1.45 3.85
N LEU A 173 -12.59 1.79 2.56
CA LEU A 173 -13.67 2.45 1.84
C LEU A 173 -14.47 1.42 1.07
N THR A 174 -15.79 1.49 1.15
CA THR A 174 -16.69 0.77 0.24
C THR A 174 -17.31 1.75 -0.72
N MET A 175 -17.28 1.43 -2.00
CA MET A 175 -17.69 2.29 -3.11
C MET A 175 -19.04 1.88 -3.69
N SER A 176 -19.68 2.79 -4.43
CA SER A 176 -20.96 2.59 -5.14
C SER A 176 -20.87 1.63 -6.33
N GLU A 177 -19.65 1.33 -6.77
CA GLU A 177 -19.33 0.49 -7.91
C GLU A 177 -17.87 0.03 -7.81
N GLU A 178 -17.42 -0.75 -8.79
CA GLU A 178 -16.05 -1.22 -8.83
C GLU A 178 -15.08 -0.12 -9.23
N VAL A 179 -13.93 -0.10 -8.59
CA VAL A 179 -12.97 0.98 -8.74
C VAL A 179 -11.55 0.47 -8.98
N LEU A 180 -10.75 1.34 -9.56
CA LEU A 180 -9.34 1.21 -9.82
C LEU A 180 -8.59 2.31 -9.06
N ALA A 181 -7.30 2.05 -8.79
CA ALA A 181 -6.42 3.02 -8.18
C ALA A 181 -6.30 4.26 -9.07
N GLY A 182 -6.66 5.42 -8.52
CA GLY A 182 -6.43 6.73 -9.10
C GLY A 182 -5.04 7.26 -8.75
N THR A 183 -5.00 8.50 -8.26
CA THR A 183 -3.77 9.17 -7.80
C THR A 183 -4.01 9.91 -6.50
N GLY A 184 -2.97 10.06 -5.68
CA GLY A 184 -3.04 10.76 -4.40
C GLY A 184 -3.14 9.80 -3.21
N SER A 185 -3.50 10.36 -2.05
CA SER A 185 -3.51 9.67 -0.77
C SER A 185 -4.82 9.89 -0.02
N LEU A 186 -5.27 8.87 0.71
CA LEU A 186 -6.27 9.02 1.76
C LEU A 186 -5.59 9.65 2.98
N GLU A 187 -6.09 10.77 3.47
CA GLU A 187 -5.52 11.46 4.62
C GLU A 187 -6.29 11.09 5.89
N LEU A 188 -5.56 10.73 6.94
CA LEU A 188 -6.05 10.51 8.30
C LEU A 188 -5.48 11.64 9.15
N ARG A 189 -6.29 12.66 9.41
CA ARG A 189 -5.88 13.87 10.14
C ARG A 189 -6.22 13.74 11.61
N CYS A 190 -5.24 14.07 12.43
CA CYS A 190 -5.34 14.07 13.89
C CYS A 190 -4.90 15.45 14.41
N ALA A 191 -5.64 16.01 15.37
CA ALA A 191 -5.35 17.35 15.89
C ALA A 191 -4.06 17.41 16.72
N ALA A 192 -3.85 16.45 17.62
CA ALA A 192 -2.73 16.44 18.55
C ALA A 192 -1.89 15.14 18.55
N GLY A 193 -2.27 14.17 17.71
CA GLY A 193 -1.53 12.94 17.47
C GLY A 193 -0.90 12.88 16.09
N ARG A 194 -0.38 11.71 15.73
CA ARG A 194 0.27 11.48 14.44
C ARG A 194 -0.77 11.45 13.31
N SER A 195 -0.65 12.33 12.32
CA SER A 195 -1.43 12.25 11.08
C SER A 195 -0.78 11.30 10.07
N PHE A 196 -1.57 10.75 9.14
CA PHE A 196 -1.10 9.81 8.13
C PHE A 196 -1.60 10.18 6.72
N SER A 197 -0.72 10.04 5.73
CA SER A 197 -1.05 10.11 4.31
C SER A 197 -0.86 8.73 3.69
N LEU A 198 -1.96 8.12 3.24
CA LEU A 198 -2.01 6.73 2.78
C LEU A 198 -2.15 6.70 1.25
N PRO A 199 -1.06 6.51 0.48
CA PRO A 199 -1.12 6.59 -0.98
C PRO A 199 -1.97 5.45 -1.55
N VAL A 200 -2.82 5.76 -2.54
CA VAL A 200 -3.67 4.74 -3.19
C VAL A 200 -2.85 3.66 -3.91
N SER A 201 -1.60 3.96 -4.28
CA SER A 201 -0.68 2.98 -4.86
C SER A 201 -0.29 1.85 -3.89
N ALA A 202 -0.43 2.05 -2.58
CA ALA A 202 -0.20 1.04 -1.55
C ALA A 202 -1.51 0.40 -1.05
N ALA A 203 -2.66 0.83 -1.54
CA ALA A 203 -3.96 0.30 -1.14
C ALA A 203 -4.22 -1.07 -1.77
N THR A 204 -4.93 -1.94 -1.06
CA THR A 204 -5.46 -3.18 -1.63
C THR A 204 -6.88 -2.90 -2.12
N ILE A 205 -7.07 -2.89 -3.44
CA ILE A 205 -8.37 -2.64 -4.07
C ILE A 205 -8.91 -3.93 -4.64
N THR A 206 -10.16 -4.27 -4.30
CA THR A 206 -10.84 -5.43 -4.85
C THR A 206 -12.32 -5.14 -5.06
N GLY A 207 -12.75 -5.17 -6.32
CA GLY A 207 -14.07 -4.72 -6.74
C GLY A 207 -14.39 -3.33 -6.18
N ARG A 208 -15.35 -3.28 -5.25
CA ARG A 208 -15.88 -2.06 -4.63
C ARG A 208 -15.18 -1.65 -3.33
N ARG A 209 -14.18 -2.40 -2.87
CA ARG A 209 -13.56 -2.21 -1.55
C ARG A 209 -12.09 -1.81 -1.69
N CYS A 210 -11.69 -0.77 -0.94
CA CYS A 210 -10.34 -0.22 -0.95
C CYS A 210 -9.78 -0.16 0.48
N LEU A 211 -8.75 -0.96 0.76
CA LEU A 211 -8.12 -1.09 2.07
C LEU A 211 -6.79 -0.32 2.12
N PHE A 212 -6.69 0.60 3.07
CA PHE A 212 -5.52 1.44 3.35
C PHE A 212 -4.95 1.09 4.73
N ARG A 213 -3.62 1.05 4.87
CA ARG A 213 -2.95 0.70 6.13
C ARG A 213 -1.99 1.82 6.56
N PRO A 214 -2.14 2.37 7.77
CA PRO A 214 -1.22 3.37 8.31
C PRO A 214 0.24 2.92 8.45
N GLY A 215 0.48 1.62 8.65
CA GLY A 215 1.83 1.06 8.82
C GLY A 215 2.50 1.39 10.16
N ALA A 216 1.87 2.19 11.00
CA ALA A 216 2.23 2.42 12.39
C ALA A 216 0.94 2.62 13.21
N TRP A 217 1.05 2.55 14.53
CA TRP A 217 -0.10 2.74 15.42
C TRP A 217 -0.61 4.18 15.37
N LEU A 218 -1.93 4.31 15.40
CA LEU A 218 -2.64 5.56 15.62
C LEU A 218 -2.48 5.99 17.08
N SER A 219 -2.52 7.30 17.33
CA SER A 219 -2.38 7.82 18.70
C SER A 219 -3.63 7.52 19.53
N GLY A 220 -3.48 6.74 20.60
CA GLY A 220 -4.57 6.36 21.51
C GLY A 220 -5.29 7.57 22.12
N GLY A 221 -6.62 7.50 22.21
CA GLY A 221 -7.45 8.60 22.74
C GLY A 221 -7.67 9.78 21.79
N GLN A 222 -7.09 9.76 20.57
CA GLN A 222 -7.32 10.80 19.57
C GLN A 222 -8.51 10.50 18.66
N VAL A 223 -9.00 11.56 18.01
CA VAL A 223 -9.97 11.47 16.91
C VAL A 223 -9.25 11.66 15.59
N TYR A 224 -9.52 10.76 14.65
CA TYR A 224 -9.05 10.83 13.27
C TYR A 224 -10.19 11.20 12.33
N VAL A 225 -9.95 12.21 11.51
CA VAL A 225 -10.86 12.65 10.45
C VAL A 225 -10.27 12.23 9.10
N LEU A 226 -11.07 11.55 8.29
CA LEU A 226 -10.63 11.02 7.00
C LEU A 226 -11.00 11.98 5.88
N SER A 227 -10.08 12.20 4.95
CA SER A 227 -10.36 12.94 3.73
C SER A 227 -9.74 12.29 2.51
N ALA A 228 -10.43 12.40 1.37
CA ALA A 228 -9.96 11.87 0.10
C ALA A 228 -9.89 12.99 -0.95
N PRO A 229 -8.78 13.12 -1.69
CA PRO A 229 -8.71 14.05 -2.80
C PRO A 229 -9.56 13.56 -3.98
N ARG A 230 -9.90 14.50 -4.89
CA ARG A 230 -10.50 14.16 -6.17
C ARG A 230 -9.58 13.23 -6.95
N GLY A 231 -10.13 12.17 -7.52
CA GLY A 231 -9.38 11.20 -8.32
C GLY A 231 -8.51 10.25 -7.51
N LEU A 232 -8.68 10.16 -6.18
CA LEU A 232 -8.08 9.09 -5.37
C LEU A 232 -8.40 7.71 -5.96
N LEU A 233 -9.66 7.53 -6.37
CA LEU A 233 -10.18 6.34 -7.03
C LEU A 233 -10.86 6.75 -8.34
N ARG A 234 -10.95 5.82 -9.29
CA ARG A 234 -11.74 5.97 -10.51
C ARG A 234 -12.44 4.67 -10.87
N ASP A 235 -13.50 4.71 -11.65
CA ASP A 235 -14.12 3.51 -12.20
C ASP A 235 -13.38 2.99 -13.46
N ALA A 236 -13.97 1.99 -14.13
CA ALA A 236 -13.45 1.43 -15.39
C ALA A 236 -13.51 2.42 -16.58
N ALA A 237 -14.52 3.27 -16.64
CA ALA A 237 -14.67 4.29 -17.69
C ALA A 237 -13.74 5.49 -17.48
N GLY A 238 -13.10 5.58 -16.32
CA GLY A 238 -12.19 6.63 -15.92
C GLY A 238 -12.84 7.80 -15.20
N ASN A 239 -14.09 7.68 -14.74
CA ASN A 239 -14.72 8.73 -13.93
C ASN A 239 -14.05 8.78 -12.56
N ALA A 240 -13.55 9.95 -12.19
CA ALA A 240 -12.84 10.17 -10.95
C ALA A 240 -13.80 10.36 -9.78
N LEU A 241 -13.54 9.70 -8.65
CA LEU A 241 -14.15 10.04 -7.36
C LEU A 241 -14.04 11.55 -7.13
N ALA A 242 -15.14 12.22 -6.78
CA ALA A 242 -15.20 13.68 -6.66
C ALA A 242 -14.25 14.24 -5.58
N GLY A 243 -13.87 13.42 -4.59
CA GLY A 243 -13.14 13.83 -3.39
C GLY A 243 -14.09 14.30 -2.29
N SER A 244 -13.65 14.22 -1.04
CA SER A 244 -14.36 14.76 0.11
C SER A 244 -13.36 15.23 1.17
N PRO A 245 -13.53 16.45 1.74
CA PRO A 245 -12.72 16.91 2.86
C PRO A 245 -13.02 16.16 4.16
N GLU A 246 -14.16 15.47 4.23
CA GLU A 246 -14.56 14.66 5.38
C GLU A 246 -15.39 13.47 4.89
N LEU A 247 -14.79 12.27 4.94
CA LEU A 247 -15.47 11.00 4.62
C LEU A 247 -16.10 10.36 5.86
N GLY A 248 -15.59 10.71 7.04
CA GLY A 248 -15.99 10.18 8.32
C GLY A 248 -14.91 10.42 9.36
N SER A 249 -15.22 10.05 10.60
CA SER A 249 -14.28 10.13 11.71
C SER A 249 -14.46 8.96 12.67
N PHE A 250 -13.41 8.68 13.43
CA PHE A 250 -13.44 7.71 14.52
C PHE A 250 -12.48 8.12 15.64
N ALA A 251 -12.76 7.65 16.86
CA ALA A 251 -11.86 7.83 18.01
C ALA A 251 -11.13 6.54 18.34
N VAL A 252 -9.83 6.66 18.59
CA VAL A 252 -8.94 5.55 18.89
C VAL A 252 -9.06 5.18 20.37
N LEU A 253 -9.16 3.88 20.65
CA LEU A 253 -9.09 3.28 21.97
C LEU A 253 -7.83 3.78 22.70
N SER A 254 -8.01 4.34 23.89
CA SER A 254 -6.90 4.66 24.78
C SER A 254 -6.49 3.39 25.56
N GLY A 255 -5.66 2.58 24.91
CA GLY A 255 -5.16 1.30 25.43
C GLY A 255 -3.99 1.48 26.40
N SER A 256 -3.06 0.52 26.45
CA SER A 256 -1.83 0.59 27.26
C SER A 256 -0.58 0.95 26.47
N GLU A 257 -0.71 1.04 25.15
CA GLU A 257 0.41 1.18 24.22
C GLU A 257 0.40 2.57 23.56
N SER A 258 1.59 3.17 23.46
CA SER A 258 1.77 4.49 22.84
C SER A 258 2.06 4.37 21.34
N SER A 259 1.61 5.36 20.56
CA SER A 259 2.03 5.47 19.15
C SER A 259 3.46 6.02 18.99
N ALA A 260 4.03 6.59 20.05
CA ALA A 260 5.41 7.05 20.07
C ALA A 260 6.38 5.86 20.04
N PRO A 261 7.30 5.76 19.07
CA PRO A 261 8.20 4.61 18.94
C PRO A 261 9.08 4.32 20.16
N ASP A 262 9.39 5.34 20.95
CA ASP A 262 10.18 5.24 22.17
C ASP A 262 9.33 5.37 23.45
N GLY A 263 7.99 5.36 23.34
CA GLY A 263 7.08 5.52 24.46
C GLY A 263 7.26 6.83 25.22
N TYR A 264 7.74 7.88 24.55
CA TYR A 264 8.14 9.15 25.17
C TYR A 264 9.26 9.02 26.21
N SER A 265 10.13 8.02 26.07
CA SER A 265 11.27 7.84 26.96
C SER A 265 12.22 9.05 26.96
N GLY A 266 12.18 9.88 25.92
CA GLY A 266 13.03 11.06 25.80
C GLY A 266 14.52 10.72 25.74
N ARG A 267 14.88 9.47 25.44
CA ARG A 267 16.28 9.00 25.35
C ARG A 267 17.08 9.73 24.29
N ALA A 268 16.43 10.20 23.23
CA ALA A 268 17.04 11.04 22.21
C ALA A 268 17.53 12.39 22.76
N PHE A 269 16.97 12.86 23.88
CA PHE A 269 17.39 14.07 24.59
C PHE A 269 18.43 13.78 25.68
N ALA A 270 19.23 12.73 25.55
CA ALA A 270 20.27 12.40 26.52
C ALA A 270 21.58 13.19 26.26
N LEU A 271 22.10 13.81 27.32
CA LEU A 271 23.45 14.38 27.50
C LEU A 271 24.04 15.09 26.26
N GLY A 272 23.64 16.35 26.07
CA GLY A 272 24.51 17.37 25.44
C GLY A 272 24.79 17.25 23.93
N ARG A 273 24.11 16.39 23.16
CA ARG A 273 24.20 16.42 21.68
C ARG A 273 22.98 17.05 21.01
N GLN A 274 23.22 18.27 20.53
CA GLN A 274 22.70 18.96 19.32
C GLN A 274 21.36 18.54 18.72
N ALA A 275 20.39 19.47 18.78
CA ALA A 275 19.66 19.86 17.58
C ALA A 275 20.24 21.22 17.13
N GLY A 276 21.16 21.23 16.16
CA GLY A 276 21.80 22.43 15.63
C GLY A 276 23.33 22.33 15.61
N GLY A 277 23.97 22.71 14.50
CA GLY A 277 25.41 22.65 14.26
C GLY A 277 26.28 23.46 15.23
N PRO A 278 27.62 23.51 15.04
CA PRO A 278 28.52 24.22 15.96
C PRO A 278 28.21 25.72 16.00
N LEU A 279 28.25 26.29 17.21
CA LEU A 279 28.01 27.70 17.52
C LEU A 279 28.93 28.65 16.72
N PRO A 280 28.41 29.76 16.14
CA PRO A 280 29.27 30.89 15.84
C PRO A 280 29.72 31.55 17.15
N ALA A 281 31.02 31.66 17.34
CA ALA A 281 31.59 32.49 18.40
C ALA A 281 31.46 33.97 17.98
N GLY A 282 30.57 34.73 18.61
CA GLY A 282 30.45 36.18 18.37
C GLY A 282 29.37 36.85 19.23
N PRO A 283 29.49 38.16 19.52
CA PRO A 283 28.62 38.92 20.44
C PRO A 283 27.30 39.37 19.78
N GLU A 284 26.66 38.50 19.01
CA GLU A 284 25.36 38.75 18.39
C GLU A 284 24.33 37.70 18.82
N ALA A 285 24.31 37.37 20.13
CA ALA A 285 23.12 36.79 20.75
C ALA A 285 22.07 37.89 20.84
N GLU A 286 21.03 37.72 20.05
CA GLU A 286 19.91 38.60 19.79
C GLU A 286 19.16 38.95 21.10
N ALA A 287 18.82 40.22 21.32
CA ALA A 287 18.23 40.76 22.55
C ALA A 287 16.74 40.37 22.79
N ALA A 288 16.35 39.16 22.39
CA ALA A 288 14.99 38.65 22.52
C ALA A 288 14.96 37.48 23.52
N PRO A 289 13.99 37.44 24.45
CA PRO A 289 13.91 36.37 25.42
C PRO A 289 13.58 35.02 24.77
N PRO A 290 14.01 33.88 25.37
CA PRO A 290 13.69 32.56 24.86
C PRO A 290 12.19 32.32 24.73
N VAL A 291 11.76 31.81 23.58
CA VAL A 291 10.35 31.50 23.30
C VAL A 291 10.14 29.99 23.30
N PHE A 292 9.07 29.52 23.94
CA PHE A 292 8.66 28.11 23.88
C PHE A 292 8.34 27.70 22.44
N VAL A 293 9.02 26.67 21.96
CA VAL A 293 8.84 26.13 20.60
C VAL A 293 7.98 24.87 20.64
N SER A 294 8.34 23.91 21.50
CA SER A 294 7.64 22.63 21.59
C SER A 294 8.01 21.87 22.87
N MET A 295 7.31 20.76 23.10
CA MET A 295 7.63 19.82 24.18
C MET A 295 7.56 18.38 23.68
N HIS A 296 8.13 17.47 24.47
CA HIS A 296 8.02 16.03 24.29
C HIS A 296 7.61 15.41 25.63
N PRO A 297 6.48 14.68 25.77
CA PRO A 297 5.43 14.48 24.76
C PRO A 297 4.91 15.78 24.15
N PRO A 298 4.45 15.81 22.88
CA PRO A 298 3.95 17.03 22.27
C PRO A 298 2.73 17.56 23.02
N ALA A 299 2.55 18.88 22.99
CA ALA A 299 1.39 19.53 23.60
C ALA A 299 0.09 18.96 23.00
N GLY A 300 -0.81 18.49 23.86
CA GLY A 300 -2.07 17.83 23.49
C GLY A 300 -1.96 16.32 23.22
N ALA A 301 -0.79 15.69 23.39
CA ALA A 301 -0.66 14.24 23.29
C ALA A 301 -1.64 13.55 24.26
N THR A 302 -2.23 12.43 23.84
CA THR A 302 -3.20 11.66 24.64
C THR A 302 -2.80 10.21 24.88
N ASP A 303 -1.68 9.79 24.31
CA ASP A 303 -1.17 8.43 24.34
C ASP A 303 0.16 8.34 25.09
N VAL A 304 0.32 9.15 26.14
CA VAL A 304 1.51 9.12 27.01
C VAL A 304 1.42 7.91 27.96
N PRO A 305 2.42 7.02 28.01
CA PRO A 305 2.45 5.93 28.98
C PRO A 305 2.42 6.44 30.43
N THR A 306 1.84 5.65 31.33
CA THR A 306 1.78 5.99 32.76
C THR A 306 3.13 5.85 33.48
N ARG A 307 4.09 5.16 32.86
CA ARG A 307 5.45 4.94 33.39
C ARG A 307 6.47 5.07 32.26
N GLY A 308 7.70 5.45 32.61
CA GLY A 308 8.84 5.46 31.67
C GLY A 308 8.92 6.68 30.74
N ALA A 309 7.90 7.56 30.74
CA ALA A 309 7.90 8.79 29.96
C ALA A 309 8.75 9.89 30.64
N ASN A 310 9.50 10.65 29.84
CA ASN A 310 10.20 11.87 30.26
C ASN A 310 9.60 13.09 29.56
N VAL A 311 9.70 14.25 30.21
CA VAL A 311 9.23 15.51 29.63
C VAL A 311 10.43 16.33 29.17
N ALA A 312 10.46 16.76 27.92
CA ALA A 312 11.41 17.76 27.42
C ALA A 312 10.67 19.02 26.97
N ILE A 313 11.29 20.18 27.19
CA ILE A 313 10.77 21.50 26.84
C ILE A 313 11.85 22.17 25.98
N LEU A 314 11.47 22.62 24.78
CA LEU A 314 12.38 23.19 23.79
C LEU A 314 12.04 24.67 23.56
N PHE A 315 13.08 25.49 23.49
CA PHE A 315 13.03 26.93 23.27
C PHE A 315 13.67 27.33 21.94
N SER A 316 13.49 28.59 21.54
CA SER A 316 14.03 29.18 20.31
C SER A 316 15.56 29.21 20.26
N GLU A 317 16.21 29.13 21.42
CA GLU A 317 17.63 29.38 21.59
C GLU A 317 18.19 28.65 22.82
N PRO A 318 19.52 28.73 23.07
CA PRO A 318 20.11 28.15 24.26
C PRO A 318 19.63 28.77 25.57
N VAL A 319 19.39 27.92 26.56
CA VAL A 319 18.83 28.35 27.84
C VAL A 319 19.59 27.82 29.05
N GLU A 320 19.49 28.54 30.15
CA GLU A 320 19.90 28.15 31.50
C GLU A 320 18.69 28.10 32.45
N VAL A 321 18.78 27.26 33.48
CA VAL A 321 17.75 27.20 34.53
C VAL A 321 18.13 28.14 35.65
N ASN A 322 17.31 29.17 35.86
CA ASN A 322 17.49 30.16 36.92
C ASN A 322 16.82 29.71 38.22
N SER A 323 15.64 29.08 38.14
CA SER A 323 14.91 28.55 39.30
C SER A 323 14.29 27.19 39.00
N THR A 324 14.75 26.14 39.68
CA THR A 324 14.21 24.78 39.49
C THR A 324 12.87 24.58 40.19
N GLU A 325 12.62 25.24 41.32
CA GLU A 325 11.37 25.07 42.09
C GLU A 325 10.16 25.64 41.34
N ASP A 326 10.40 26.56 40.40
CA ASP A 326 9.40 27.20 39.54
C ASP A 326 9.07 26.39 38.27
N ILE A 327 9.58 25.17 38.17
CA ILE A 327 9.32 24.23 37.08
C ILE A 327 8.67 22.97 37.66
N SER A 328 7.43 22.71 37.25
CA SER A 328 6.64 21.59 37.79
C SER A 328 5.74 20.95 36.74
N ILE A 329 5.27 19.74 37.04
CA ILE A 329 4.16 19.10 36.33
C ILE A 329 3.00 19.04 37.31
N LEU A 330 1.86 19.57 36.90
CA LEU A 330 0.64 19.67 37.69
C LEU A 330 -0.38 18.64 37.19
N ASP A 331 -1.14 18.04 38.09
CA ASP A 331 -2.34 17.27 37.75
C ASP A 331 -3.51 18.20 37.37
N SER A 332 -4.66 17.61 37.01
CA SER A 332 -5.89 18.34 36.67
C SER A 332 -6.46 19.19 37.80
N GLN A 333 -6.05 18.95 39.05
CA GLN A 333 -6.46 19.68 40.24
C GLN A 333 -5.45 20.81 40.58
N GLY A 334 -4.35 20.92 39.84
CA GLY A 334 -3.30 21.91 40.06
C GLY A 334 -2.24 21.50 41.08
N ASN A 335 -2.24 20.25 41.57
CA ASN A 335 -1.22 19.76 42.49
C ASN A 335 0.04 19.35 41.71
N ALA A 336 1.22 19.70 42.23
CA ALA A 336 2.47 19.26 41.64
C ALA A 336 2.68 17.75 41.85
N VAL A 337 2.70 16.99 40.74
CA VAL A 337 3.11 15.58 40.71
C VAL A 337 4.62 15.42 40.44
N PHE A 338 5.26 16.50 39.98
CA PHE A 338 6.70 16.60 39.80
C PHE A 338 7.14 18.04 40.06
N VAL A 339 8.25 18.22 40.76
CA VAL A 339 8.95 19.50 40.91
C VAL A 339 10.40 19.30 40.50
N ALA A 340 10.89 20.19 39.65
CA ALA A 340 12.26 20.15 39.18
C ALA A 340 13.27 20.52 40.28
N ASN A 341 14.46 19.96 40.16
CA ASN A 341 15.63 20.21 40.99
C ASN A 341 16.91 19.91 40.18
N ARG A 342 18.07 20.10 40.81
CA ARG A 342 19.38 19.93 40.14
C ARG A 342 19.71 18.49 39.72
N THR A 343 19.04 17.47 40.25
CA THR A 343 19.31 16.05 39.94
C THR A 343 18.34 15.45 38.94
N ASN A 344 17.12 16.00 38.84
CA ASN A 344 16.08 15.50 37.95
C ASN A 344 15.84 16.39 36.71
N VAL A 345 16.63 17.45 36.53
CA VAL A 345 16.67 18.26 35.30
C VAL A 345 17.99 18.03 34.58
N VAL A 346 17.89 17.83 33.26
CA VAL A 346 19.04 17.79 32.34
C VAL A 346 18.91 18.95 31.38
N LEU A 347 19.91 19.83 31.35
CA LEU A 347 20.00 20.90 30.36
C LEU A 347 20.26 20.29 28.97
N LEU A 348 19.47 20.75 28.00
CA LEU A 348 19.64 20.50 26.57
C LEU A 348 20.21 21.77 25.94
N HIS A 349 20.70 21.68 24.70
CA HIS A 349 21.25 22.86 24.03
C HIS A 349 20.24 24.01 23.99
N ASN A 350 19.00 23.74 23.53
CA ASN A 350 17.91 24.72 23.45
C ASN A 350 16.72 24.29 24.33
N GLY A 351 16.99 23.83 25.55
CA GLY A 351 15.89 23.41 26.41
C GLY A 351 16.29 22.65 27.65
N LEU A 352 15.33 21.96 28.22
CA LEU A 352 15.52 21.12 29.40
C LEU A 352 14.71 19.83 29.28
N ARG A 353 15.25 18.76 29.86
CA ARG A 353 14.56 17.49 30.08
C ARG A 353 14.33 17.29 31.57
N LEU A 354 13.08 17.07 31.94
CA LEU A 354 12.62 16.61 33.24
C LEU A 354 12.65 15.07 33.25
N ASN A 355 13.43 14.50 34.16
CA ASN A 355 13.56 13.05 34.34
C ASN A 355 12.39 12.50 35.16
N THR A 356 11.22 12.44 34.53
CA THR A 356 9.99 11.94 35.17
C THR A 356 9.86 10.42 35.13
N ALA A 357 10.59 9.73 34.24
CA ALA A 357 10.41 8.30 33.98
C ALA A 357 10.56 7.39 35.20
N GLU A 358 11.45 7.75 36.12
CA GLU A 358 11.70 7.03 37.38
C GLU A 358 11.12 7.77 38.60
N ALA A 359 10.76 9.05 38.44
CA ALA A 359 10.34 9.92 39.54
C ALA A 359 8.82 10.00 39.70
N VAL A 360 8.06 9.71 38.64
CA VAL A 360 6.60 9.88 38.59
C VAL A 360 5.96 8.62 38.04
N GLU A 361 4.95 8.14 38.75
CA GLU A 361 3.96 7.22 38.19
C GLU A 361 2.69 8.02 37.90
N PHE A 362 2.42 8.26 36.62
CA PHE A 362 1.22 8.96 36.20
C PHE A 362 0.00 8.05 36.34
N VAL A 363 -1.17 8.65 36.50
CA VAL A 363 -2.45 7.96 36.65
C VAL A 363 -3.02 7.64 35.26
N PRO A 364 -3.57 6.44 35.03
CA PRO A 364 -4.27 6.13 33.77
C PRO A 364 -5.35 7.16 33.45
N GLY A 365 -5.33 7.69 32.23
CA GLY A 365 -6.25 8.75 31.80
C GLY A 365 -6.04 10.13 32.43
N GLY A 366 -5.02 10.28 33.28
CA GLY A 366 -4.71 11.55 33.94
C GLY A 366 -4.28 12.63 32.96
N GLU A 367 -4.73 13.85 33.21
CA GLU A 367 -4.34 15.05 32.46
C GLU A 367 -3.32 15.84 33.27
N TYR A 368 -2.23 16.23 32.60
CA TYR A 368 -1.09 16.87 33.23
C TYR A 368 -0.71 18.14 32.50
N THR A 369 -0.32 19.18 33.25
CA THR A 369 0.19 20.44 32.72
C THR A 369 1.63 20.63 33.13
N VAL A 370 2.53 20.76 32.16
CA VAL A 370 3.89 21.24 32.37
C VAL A 370 3.82 22.75 32.57
N SER A 371 4.33 23.21 33.72
CA SER A 371 4.32 24.61 34.13
C SER A 371 5.75 25.08 34.36
N VAL A 372 6.17 26.08 33.58
CA VAL A 372 7.43 26.83 33.80
C VAL A 372 7.01 28.25 34.13
N ALA A 373 7.32 28.73 35.34
CA ALA A 373 7.00 30.10 35.72
C ALA A 373 7.85 31.12 34.93
N PRO A 374 7.42 32.39 34.82
CA PRO A 374 8.27 33.43 34.25
C PRO A 374 9.64 33.48 34.93
N CYS A 375 10.70 33.71 34.15
CA CYS A 375 12.09 33.76 34.64
C CYS A 375 12.64 32.47 35.28
N ALA A 376 11.91 31.35 35.29
CA ALA A 376 12.46 30.07 35.75
C ALA A 376 13.56 29.55 34.81
N VAL A 377 13.44 29.92 33.53
CA VAL A 377 14.41 29.69 32.46
C VAL A 377 14.79 31.05 31.86
N GLN A 378 16.05 31.22 31.48
CA GLN A 378 16.60 32.42 30.85
C GLN A 378 17.59 32.02 29.75
N ASP A 379 17.96 32.94 28.87
CA ASP A 379 19.08 32.73 27.94
C ASP A 379 20.44 32.87 28.65
N LEU A 380 21.53 32.78 27.88
CA LEU A 380 22.90 32.99 28.37
C LEU A 380 23.24 34.47 28.66
N ALA A 381 22.41 35.41 28.20
CA ALA A 381 22.56 36.85 28.45
C ALA A 381 21.80 37.30 29.72
N GLY A 382 20.91 36.47 30.26
CA GLY A 382 20.07 36.72 31.42
C GLY A 382 18.65 37.20 31.11
N ASP A 383 18.23 37.19 29.84
CA ASP A 383 16.86 37.55 29.46
C ASP A 383 15.88 36.41 29.80
N CYS A 384 14.84 36.74 30.56
CA CYS A 384 13.89 35.76 31.08
C CYS A 384 12.94 35.22 30.02
N ALA A 385 12.78 33.89 29.97
CA ALA A 385 11.70 33.27 29.23
C ALA A 385 10.32 33.61 29.84
N PRO A 386 9.29 33.84 29.01
CA PRO A 386 7.89 33.92 29.46
C PRO A 386 7.41 32.60 30.09
N ALA A 387 6.26 32.65 30.77
CA ALA A 387 5.65 31.44 31.32
C ALA A 387 5.30 30.43 30.21
N VAL A 388 5.53 29.15 30.48
CA VAL A 388 5.11 28.03 29.63
C VAL A 388 4.04 27.23 30.33
N ARG A 389 2.92 26.99 29.64
CA ARG A 389 1.87 26.06 30.05
C ARG A 389 1.46 25.21 28.86
N ALA A 390 1.75 23.92 28.94
CA ALA A 390 1.37 22.96 27.91
C ALA A 390 1.08 21.60 28.56
N GLY A 391 0.08 20.89 28.05
CA GLY A 391 -0.43 19.67 28.69
C GLY A 391 -0.35 18.43 27.82
N PHE A 392 -0.42 17.28 28.47
CA PHE A 392 -0.58 15.97 27.85
C PHE A 392 -1.52 15.12 28.71
N ARG A 393 -2.05 14.05 28.14
CA ARG A 393 -2.90 13.07 28.81
C ARG A 393 -2.30 11.68 28.69
N CYS A 394 -2.37 10.94 29.78
CA CYS A 394 -1.91 9.57 29.82
C CYS A 394 -2.94 8.60 29.22
N LEU A 395 -2.43 7.50 28.71
CA LEU A 395 -3.22 6.35 28.28
C LEU A 395 -4.16 5.86 29.38
N GLU A 396 -5.38 5.48 29.03
CA GLU A 396 -6.39 5.01 29.99
C GLU A 396 -6.23 3.54 30.36
N GLY A 397 -5.45 2.76 29.59
CA GLY A 397 -5.24 1.34 29.86
C GLY A 397 -6.48 0.49 29.58
N ARG A 398 -7.40 0.95 28.73
CA ARG A 398 -8.62 0.19 28.41
C ARG A 398 -8.25 -1.06 27.61
N PRO A 399 -8.78 -2.24 27.97
CA PRO A 399 -8.51 -3.46 27.23
C PRO A 399 -9.24 -3.45 25.88
N ASP A 400 -8.64 -4.13 24.90
CA ASP A 400 -9.37 -4.53 23.70
C ASP A 400 -10.35 -5.65 24.04
N SER A 401 -11.59 -5.50 23.58
CA SER A 401 -12.68 -6.46 23.79
C SER A 401 -13.43 -6.78 22.49
N ARG A 402 -12.97 -6.26 21.35
CA ARG A 402 -13.58 -6.53 20.06
C ARG A 402 -12.96 -7.76 19.43
N ALA A 403 -13.78 -8.51 18.72
CA ALA A 403 -13.31 -9.65 17.96
C ALA A 403 -12.83 -9.18 16.57
N PRO A 404 -11.85 -9.87 15.97
CA PRO A 404 -11.40 -9.58 14.61
C PRO A 404 -12.55 -9.72 13.61
N VAL A 405 -12.71 -8.72 12.75
CA VAL A 405 -13.70 -8.68 11.68
C VAL A 405 -13.02 -8.85 10.34
N LEU A 406 -13.49 -9.77 9.49
CA LEU A 406 -13.02 -9.90 8.11
C LEU A 406 -13.48 -8.69 7.27
N LEU A 407 -12.53 -7.86 6.85
CA LEU A 407 -12.77 -6.66 6.06
C LEU A 407 -12.72 -6.92 4.55
N LEU A 408 -11.71 -7.68 4.10
CA LEU A 408 -11.42 -7.90 2.69
C LEU A 408 -11.05 -9.33 2.39
N VAL A 409 -11.45 -9.78 1.21
CA VAL A 409 -10.97 -11.01 0.60
C VAL A 409 -10.46 -10.65 -0.79
N ALA A 410 -9.23 -11.05 -1.12
CA ALA A 410 -8.66 -10.85 -2.44
C ALA A 410 -8.26 -12.19 -3.09
N PRO A 411 -8.60 -12.40 -4.37
CA PRO A 411 -9.43 -11.53 -5.20
C PRO A 411 -10.91 -11.57 -4.81
N ALA A 412 -11.64 -10.50 -5.13
CA ALA A 412 -13.09 -10.49 -5.04
C ALA A 412 -13.70 -11.50 -6.03
N PRO A 413 -14.75 -12.23 -5.63
CA PRO A 413 -15.52 -13.05 -6.56
C PRO A 413 -16.08 -12.19 -7.72
N GLY A 414 -15.60 -12.44 -8.94
CA GLY A 414 -16.15 -11.83 -10.17
C GLY A 414 -15.79 -10.37 -10.46
N GLY A 415 -14.79 -9.78 -9.79
CA GLY A 415 -14.46 -8.36 -9.97
C GLY A 415 -13.67 -8.01 -11.24
N LEU A 416 -13.73 -6.74 -11.66
CA LEU A 416 -12.88 -6.15 -12.71
C LEU A 416 -11.40 -6.37 -12.37
N GLY A 417 -10.69 -7.10 -13.23
CA GLY A 417 -9.31 -7.51 -12.97
C GLY A 417 -9.18 -8.96 -12.47
N ALA A 418 -10.25 -9.74 -12.43
CA ALA A 418 -10.22 -11.21 -12.38
C ALA A 418 -9.65 -11.84 -13.68
N GLY A 419 -8.63 -11.21 -14.27
CA GLY A 419 -7.74 -11.86 -15.20
C GLY A 419 -6.98 -12.93 -14.43
N ALA A 420 -7.56 -14.13 -14.42
CA ALA A 420 -6.91 -15.41 -14.16
C ALA A 420 -5.77 -15.35 -13.13
N LEU A 421 -6.13 -15.52 -11.85
CA LEU A 421 -5.12 -15.83 -10.83
C LEU A 421 -4.28 -17.01 -11.30
N GLY A 422 -2.99 -16.78 -11.48
CA GLY A 422 -1.98 -17.84 -11.54
C GLY A 422 -1.56 -18.32 -10.15
N GLY A 423 -2.40 -18.15 -9.11
CA GLY A 423 -2.07 -18.51 -7.74
C GLY A 423 -3.28 -19.05 -6.97
N ASP A 424 -3.08 -20.19 -6.31
CA ASP A 424 -4.07 -20.89 -5.46
C ASP A 424 -4.30 -20.20 -4.10
N ALA A 425 -3.99 -18.90 -3.97
CA ALA A 425 -3.95 -18.20 -2.70
C ALA A 425 -5.12 -17.21 -2.56
N LEU A 426 -5.73 -17.22 -1.37
CA LEU A 426 -6.78 -16.30 -0.94
C LEU A 426 -6.22 -15.41 0.17
N ASP A 427 -6.20 -14.10 -0.03
CA ASP A 427 -5.79 -13.16 1.00
C ASP A 427 -7.01 -12.72 1.82
N LEU A 428 -6.97 -12.98 3.12
CA LEU A 428 -7.99 -12.55 4.10
C LEU A 428 -7.43 -11.39 4.94
N TRP A 429 -8.17 -10.29 4.99
CA TRP A 429 -7.79 -9.11 5.76
C TRP A 429 -8.75 -8.88 6.89
N PHE A 430 -8.25 -8.97 8.12
CA PHE A 430 -9.02 -8.71 9.33
C PHE A 430 -8.79 -7.27 9.83
N SER A 431 -9.67 -6.80 10.72
CA SER A 431 -9.56 -5.51 11.40
C SER A 431 -8.34 -5.37 12.30
N GLU A 432 -7.76 -6.49 12.70
CA GLU A 432 -6.65 -6.60 13.64
C GLU A 432 -5.81 -7.86 13.35
N PRO A 433 -4.59 -7.99 13.93
CA PRO A 433 -3.81 -9.22 13.82
C PRO A 433 -4.57 -10.43 14.36
N VAL A 434 -4.74 -11.45 13.53
CA VAL A 434 -5.32 -12.74 13.93
C VAL A 434 -4.23 -13.78 14.18
N ARG A 435 -4.54 -14.75 15.03
CA ARG A 435 -3.72 -15.95 15.25
C ARG A 435 -4.54 -17.18 14.94
N PHE A 436 -3.90 -18.22 14.43
CA PHE A 436 -4.55 -19.53 14.31
C PHE A 436 -4.95 -20.01 15.71
N GLY A 437 -6.20 -20.43 15.87
CA GLY A 437 -6.61 -21.18 17.05
C GLY A 437 -6.16 -22.64 16.94
N ASP A 438 -6.17 -23.37 18.06
CA ASP A 438 -5.76 -24.78 18.14
C ASP A 438 -6.73 -25.76 17.41
N GLY A 439 -7.67 -25.26 16.61
CA GLY A 439 -8.61 -26.06 15.84
C GLY A 439 -8.07 -26.41 14.45
N SER A 440 -8.29 -27.65 14.00
CA SER A 440 -8.03 -28.06 12.62
C SER A 440 -9.04 -27.41 11.66
N ALA A 441 -8.54 -26.91 10.52
CA ALA A 441 -9.34 -26.33 9.43
C ALA A 441 -10.29 -27.33 8.76
#